data_AF-A0A2S9T907-F1
#
_entry.id   AF-A0A2S9T907-F1
#
_cell.length_a   1.000
_cell.length_b   1.000
_cell.length_c   1.000
_cell.angle_alpha   90.00
_cell.angle_beta   90.00
_cell.angle_gamma   90.00
#
_symmetry.space_group_name_H-M   'P 1'
#
loop_
_entity.id
_entity.type
_entity.pdbx_description
1 polymer ?
#
loop_
_entity_poly.entity_id
_entity_poly.type
_entity_poly.pdbx_seq_one_letter_code
_entity_poly.pdbx_strand_id
1 'polypeptide(L)'
;MKIISILFVFTIALFANFEDGKKVFDAKCASCHKEYIPMNLLKENFLEKNNTLLNLKAPSANLIVWAMFDSSKKIGDENDKEFQEIEINGYLKSYLENPDRFNSICDDSALGHYENKSSMKGVLSEDDYMNLTTYFMEFKNNIKEEDVYKQAKYSKEEEQNILTKAKNENKKIIVYATSSSCYFCKKMDKEVFTDNEIKKLLEKNYIFIAIDMDKNSLPFDLQKEYKRVTPSFFFLNNNKKLLTQYPGAWKKNDFIDILKENK
;
A
#
# COMPACT_ATOMS: atom_id res chain seq x y z
N MET A 1 17.35 59.61 -31.19
CA MET A 1 16.46 59.02 -30.18
C MET A 1 16.85 57.56 -30.01
N LYS A 2 17.39 57.17 -28.85
CA LYS A 2 17.82 55.78 -28.58
C LYS A 2 16.59 54.96 -28.18
N ILE A 3 16.29 53.92 -28.94
CA ILE A 3 15.25 52.94 -28.63
C ILE A 3 15.80 52.05 -27.51
N ILE A 4 15.26 52.20 -26.30
CA ILE A 4 15.52 51.30 -25.19
C ILE A 4 14.69 50.04 -25.45
N SER A 5 15.33 48.96 -25.92
CA SER A 5 14.72 47.63 -25.88
C SER A 5 14.68 47.16 -24.44
N ILE A 6 13.49 47.14 -23.86
CA ILE A 6 13.22 46.48 -22.58
C ILE A 6 13.26 44.97 -22.86
N LEU A 7 14.38 44.35 -22.45
CA LEU A 7 14.54 42.90 -22.48
C LEU A 7 13.61 42.32 -21.40
N PHE A 8 12.48 41.74 -21.81
CA PHE A 8 11.59 40.99 -20.92
C PHE A 8 12.32 39.70 -20.53
N VAL A 9 12.93 39.69 -19.34
CA VAL A 9 13.47 38.47 -18.74
C VAL A 9 12.28 37.65 -18.26
N PHE A 10 11.87 36.67 -19.07
CA PHE A 10 10.94 35.63 -18.65
C PHE A 10 11.66 34.77 -17.60
N THR A 11 11.45 35.06 -16.32
CA THR A 11 11.83 34.14 -15.25
C THR A 11 10.93 32.92 -15.37
N ILE A 12 11.47 31.82 -15.89
CA ILE A 12 10.83 30.51 -15.82
C ILE A 12 10.74 30.19 -14.32
N ALA A 13 9.55 30.35 -13.73
CA ALA A 13 9.28 29.76 -12.43
C ALA A 13 9.42 28.25 -12.62
N LEU A 14 10.50 27.67 -12.11
CA LEU A 14 10.65 26.23 -12.01
C LEU A 14 9.59 25.75 -11.03
N PHE A 15 8.47 25.24 -11.55
CA PHE A 15 7.48 24.58 -10.71
C PHE A 15 8.15 23.42 -9.97
N ALA A 16 8.00 23.38 -8.65
CA ALA A 16 8.48 22.28 -7.83
C ALA A 16 7.87 20.97 -8.37
N ASN A 17 8.69 19.94 -8.50
CA ASN A 17 8.26 18.61 -8.92
C ASN A 17 8.64 17.58 -7.83
N PHE A 18 8.07 16.38 -7.93
CA PHE A 18 8.27 15.32 -6.94
C PHE A 18 9.76 15.03 -6.66
N GLU A 19 10.62 15.05 -7.67
CA GLU A 19 12.05 14.76 -7.52
C GLU A 19 12.79 15.84 -6.73
N ASP A 20 12.45 17.11 -6.93
CA ASP A 20 13.04 18.19 -6.14
C ASP A 20 12.59 18.13 -4.67
N GLY A 21 11.31 17.81 -4.46
CA GLY A 21 10.77 17.46 -3.14
C GLY A 21 11.48 16.29 -2.47
N LYS A 22 11.71 15.22 -3.22
CA LYS A 22 12.40 14.02 -2.75
C LYS A 22 13.84 14.34 -2.34
N LYS A 23 14.58 15.15 -3.11
CA LYS A 23 15.94 15.58 -2.72
C LYS A 23 15.96 16.29 -1.37
N VAL A 24 14.97 17.14 -1.10
CA VAL A 24 14.84 17.81 0.21
C VAL A 24 14.54 16.78 1.31
N PHE A 25 13.59 15.87 1.08
CA PHE A 25 13.28 14.80 2.04
C PHE A 25 14.52 13.94 2.35
N ASP A 26 15.23 13.48 1.33
CA ASP A 26 16.42 12.64 1.47
C ASP A 26 17.55 13.37 2.22
N ALA A 27 17.76 14.65 1.91
CA ALA A 27 18.80 15.45 2.54
C ALA A 27 18.48 15.89 3.99
N LYS A 28 17.20 16.14 4.30
CA LYS A 28 16.79 16.82 5.55
C LYS A 28 15.97 15.95 6.50
N CYS A 29 15.36 14.88 6.01
CA CYS A 29 14.37 14.09 6.76
C CYS A 29 14.70 12.59 6.83
N ALA A 30 15.37 12.02 5.83
CA ALA A 30 15.59 10.57 5.73
C ALA A 30 16.51 9.98 6.81
N SER A 31 17.25 10.80 7.55
CA SER A 31 18.00 10.35 8.73
C SER A 31 17.10 9.83 9.85
N CYS A 32 15.86 10.31 9.93
CA CYS A 32 14.87 9.89 10.92
C CYS A 32 13.70 9.12 10.29
N HIS A 33 13.28 9.51 9.09
CA HIS A 33 12.07 9.01 8.45
C HIS A 33 12.42 8.01 7.36
N LYS A 34 11.94 6.76 7.47
CA LYS A 34 11.96 5.83 6.33
C LYS A 34 10.97 6.33 5.29
N GLU A 35 11.36 6.32 4.02
CA GLU A 35 10.47 6.75 2.92
C GLU A 35 9.21 5.87 2.87
N TYR A 36 9.39 4.55 2.84
CA TYR A 36 8.28 3.63 2.69
C TYR A 36 8.34 2.45 3.69
N ILE A 37 7.19 2.13 4.31
CA ILE A 37 6.97 0.89 5.06
C ILE A 37 5.55 0.37 4.75
N PRO A 38 5.35 -0.89 4.31
CA PRO A 38 4.03 -1.39 3.97
C PRO A 38 2.98 -1.16 5.07
N MET A 39 1.80 -0.64 4.70
CA MET A 39 0.76 -0.26 5.67
C MET A 39 0.32 -1.42 6.58
N ASN A 40 0.31 -2.65 6.07
CA ASN A 40 -0.01 -3.82 6.90
C ASN A 40 1.10 -4.11 7.93
N LEU A 41 2.36 -3.84 7.59
CA LEU A 41 3.50 -4.07 8.47
C LEU A 41 3.53 -3.00 9.56
N LEU A 42 3.15 -1.77 9.23
CA LEU A 42 2.90 -0.72 10.22
C LEU A 42 1.75 -1.10 11.17
N LYS A 43 0.64 -1.62 10.63
CA LYS A 43 -0.51 -2.08 11.44
C LYS A 43 -0.12 -3.22 12.39
N GLU A 44 0.54 -4.26 11.88
CA GLU A 44 1.05 -5.35 12.72
C GLU A 44 1.99 -4.79 13.80
N ASN A 45 2.94 -3.95 13.40
CA ASN A 45 3.90 -3.36 14.31
C ASN A 45 3.23 -2.58 15.46
N PHE A 46 2.31 -1.66 15.17
CA PHE A 46 1.69 -0.82 16.20
C PHE A 46 0.55 -1.52 16.95
N LEU A 47 -0.36 -2.21 16.26
CA LEU A 47 -1.57 -2.77 16.87
C LEU A 47 -1.34 -4.12 17.54
N GLU A 48 -0.43 -4.95 17.01
CA GLU A 48 -0.21 -6.31 17.52
C GLU A 48 1.10 -6.45 18.29
N LYS A 49 2.14 -5.71 17.88
CA LYS A 49 3.49 -5.85 18.41
C LYS A 49 3.95 -4.67 19.26
N ASN A 50 3.11 -3.66 19.51
CA ASN A 50 3.44 -2.50 20.34
C ASN A 50 4.80 -1.86 19.98
N ASN A 51 5.03 -1.68 18.68
CA ASN A 51 6.26 -1.17 18.06
C ASN A 51 7.54 -2.02 18.22
N THR A 52 7.47 -3.24 18.76
CA THR A 52 8.66 -4.09 18.95
C THR A 52 9.21 -4.71 17.66
N LEU A 53 8.39 -4.79 16.60
CA LEU A 53 8.77 -5.42 15.33
C LEU A 53 9.71 -4.52 14.51
N LEU A 54 9.40 -3.23 14.43
CA LEU A 54 10.14 -2.26 13.61
C LEU A 54 10.96 -1.27 14.44
N ASN A 55 10.65 -1.12 15.74
CA ASN A 55 11.30 -0.20 16.66
C ASN A 55 11.35 1.24 16.11
N LEU A 56 10.22 1.69 15.54
CA LEU A 56 10.13 3.00 14.91
C LEU A 56 10.17 4.12 15.95
N LYS A 57 11.07 5.07 15.72
CA LYS A 57 11.24 6.28 16.54
C LYS A 57 10.65 7.54 15.88
N ALA A 58 10.23 7.41 14.62
CA ALA A 58 9.57 8.42 13.83
C ALA A 58 8.64 7.73 12.81
N PRO A 59 7.58 8.40 12.32
CA PRO A 59 6.71 7.85 11.29
C PRO A 59 7.45 7.74 9.95
N SER A 60 7.10 6.77 9.12
CA SER A 60 7.57 6.73 7.72
C SER A 60 6.86 7.79 6.88
N ALA A 61 7.46 8.22 5.76
CA ALA A 61 6.85 9.23 4.88
C ALA A 61 5.48 8.79 4.37
N ASN A 62 5.33 7.51 4.01
CA ASN A 62 4.03 6.98 3.60
C ASN A 62 2.97 6.96 4.73
N LEU A 63 3.36 6.90 5.99
CA LEU A 63 2.43 7.04 7.13
C LEU A 63 2.06 8.51 7.37
N ILE A 64 3.02 9.43 7.18
CA ILE A 64 2.76 10.88 7.19
C ILE A 64 1.75 11.24 6.10
N VAL A 65 1.93 10.73 4.88
CA VAL A 65 1.02 10.94 3.76
C VAL A 65 -0.37 10.38 4.07
N TRP A 66 -0.46 9.15 4.58
CA TRP A 66 -1.76 8.60 5.01
C TRP A 66 -2.43 9.48 6.06
N ALA A 67 -1.68 10.00 7.04
CA ALA A 67 -2.20 10.90 8.05
C ALA A 67 -2.71 12.22 7.45
N MET A 68 -1.95 12.82 6.51
CA MET A 68 -2.30 14.08 5.84
C MET A 68 -3.55 13.99 4.96
N PHE A 69 -3.79 12.86 4.31
CA PHE A 69 -4.82 12.77 3.26
C PHE A 69 -5.99 11.84 3.60
N ASP A 70 -5.75 10.75 4.34
CA ASP A 70 -6.73 9.66 4.50
C ASP A 70 -7.23 9.48 5.93
N SER A 71 -6.61 10.12 6.92
CA SER A 71 -6.97 9.98 8.34
C SER A 71 -8.04 10.97 8.78
N SER A 72 -8.54 10.82 10.01
CA SER A 72 -9.42 11.83 10.62
C SER A 72 -8.70 13.16 10.93
N LYS A 73 -7.36 13.18 10.89
CA LYS A 73 -6.52 14.38 11.04
C LYS A 73 -6.05 14.94 9.68
N LYS A 74 -6.72 14.58 8.58
CA LYS A 74 -6.37 15.08 7.25
C LYS A 74 -6.38 16.60 7.17
N ILE A 75 -5.56 17.16 6.28
CA ILE A 75 -5.40 18.60 6.09
C ILE A 75 -6.05 19.00 4.76
N GLY A 76 -6.94 20.00 4.84
CA GLY A 76 -7.62 20.60 3.70
C GLY A 76 -8.67 19.74 3.01
N ASP A 77 -9.28 20.33 1.97
CA ASP A 77 -10.29 19.69 1.12
C ASP A 77 -9.64 19.07 -0.12
N GLU A 78 -9.84 17.77 -0.32
CA GLU A 78 -9.31 17.03 -1.47
C GLU A 78 -9.89 17.48 -2.82
N ASN A 79 -11.04 18.17 -2.81
CA ASN A 79 -11.67 18.71 -4.01
C ASN A 79 -11.09 20.06 -4.43
N ASP A 80 -10.32 20.72 -3.56
CA ASP A 80 -9.63 21.99 -3.83
C ASP A 80 -8.13 21.83 -3.60
N LYS A 81 -7.45 21.28 -4.61
CA LYS A 81 -6.02 20.94 -4.52
C LYS A 81 -5.13 22.15 -4.28
N GLU A 82 -5.48 23.32 -4.85
CA GLU A 82 -4.68 24.53 -4.69
C GLU A 82 -4.76 25.03 -3.25
N PHE A 83 -5.96 25.03 -2.66
CA PHE A 83 -6.13 25.40 -1.26
C PHE A 83 -5.51 24.37 -0.31
N GLN A 84 -5.69 23.08 -0.60
CA GLN A 84 -5.09 22.00 0.16
C GLN A 84 -3.55 22.09 0.18
N GLU A 85 -2.91 22.44 -0.93
CA GLU A 85 -1.46 22.66 -1.01
C GLU A 85 -1.02 23.77 -0.03
N ILE A 86 -1.74 24.90 0.00
CA ILE A 86 -1.46 26.02 0.90
C ILE A 86 -1.58 25.60 2.37
N GLU A 87 -2.63 24.85 2.71
CA GLU A 87 -2.86 24.39 4.09
C GLU A 87 -1.80 23.38 4.53
N ILE A 88 -1.41 22.43 3.67
CA ILE A 88 -0.34 21.48 3.95
C ILE A 88 0.99 22.21 4.11
N ASN A 89 1.31 23.16 3.23
CA ASN A 89 2.51 23.98 3.35
C ASN A 89 2.55 24.74 4.68
N GLY A 90 1.44 25.40 5.03
CA GLY A 90 1.30 26.14 6.29
C GLY A 90 1.45 25.23 7.51
N TYR A 91 0.85 24.04 7.48
CA TYR A 91 1.01 23.04 8.53
C TYR A 91 2.46 22.58 8.65
N LEU A 92 3.10 22.20 7.54
CA LEU A 92 4.49 21.75 7.52
C LEU A 92 5.41 22.81 8.10
N LYS A 93 5.28 24.06 7.66
CA LYS A 93 6.07 25.17 8.18
C LYS A 93 5.87 25.35 9.69
N SER A 94 4.62 25.45 10.12
CA SER A 94 4.29 25.63 11.54
C SER A 94 4.84 24.49 12.42
N TYR A 95 4.57 23.24 12.04
CA TYR A 95 4.94 22.05 12.81
C TYR A 95 6.44 21.76 12.76
N LEU A 96 7.11 21.96 11.63
CA LEU A 96 8.55 21.71 11.52
C LEU A 96 9.36 22.77 12.25
N GLU A 97 8.93 24.03 12.25
CA GLU A 97 9.59 25.09 13.03
C GLU A 97 9.31 24.96 14.52
N ASN A 98 8.08 24.61 14.91
CA ASN A 98 7.66 24.54 16.31
C ASN A 98 6.94 23.19 16.56
N PRO A 99 7.68 22.07 16.66
CA PRO A 99 7.07 20.76 16.83
C PRO A 99 6.29 20.68 18.13
N ASP A 100 5.01 20.32 18.01
CA ASP A 100 4.10 20.14 19.14
C ASP A 100 3.38 18.80 18.99
N ARG A 101 3.50 17.95 20.01
CA ARG A 101 2.82 16.64 20.03
C ARG A 101 1.30 16.77 19.95
N PHE A 102 0.72 17.84 20.49
CA PHE A 102 -0.73 18.07 20.44
C PHE A 102 -1.21 18.53 19.07
N ASN A 103 -0.31 19.12 18.26
CA ASN A 103 -0.59 19.55 16.90
C ASN A 103 -0.02 18.57 15.85
N SER A 104 0.23 17.31 16.23
CA SER A 104 0.73 16.31 15.29
C SER A 104 -0.42 15.63 14.55
N ILE A 105 -0.27 15.50 13.22
CA ILE A 105 -1.14 14.67 12.38
C ILE A 105 -1.02 13.16 12.65
N CYS A 106 0.02 12.71 13.36
CA CYS A 106 0.16 11.29 13.67
C CYS A 106 -0.91 10.84 14.67
N ASP A 107 -1.33 9.59 14.58
CA ASP A 107 -2.29 9.00 15.51
C ASP A 107 -1.69 8.88 16.93
N ASP A 108 -2.51 9.14 17.95
CA ASP A 108 -2.08 9.18 19.36
C ASP A 108 -1.54 7.83 19.83
N SER A 109 -2.06 6.72 19.28
CA SER A 109 -1.57 5.36 19.57
C SER A 109 -0.15 5.11 19.03
N ALA A 110 0.25 5.79 17.96
CA ALA A 110 1.59 5.70 17.40
C ALA A 110 2.55 6.74 18.02
N LEU A 111 2.04 7.93 18.36
CA LEU A 111 2.82 9.05 18.92
C LEU A 111 3.58 8.68 20.20
N GLY A 112 3.03 7.79 21.03
CA GLY A 112 3.68 7.31 22.25
C GLY A 112 5.03 6.62 22.02
N HIS A 113 5.26 6.11 20.80
CA HIS A 113 6.50 5.42 20.45
C HIS A 113 7.56 6.32 19.80
N TYR A 114 7.18 7.51 19.35
CA TYR A 114 8.09 8.39 18.63
C TYR A 114 8.88 9.28 19.57
N GLU A 115 10.12 9.56 19.19
CA GLU A 115 10.96 10.54 19.87
C GLU A 115 10.43 11.97 19.63
N ASN A 116 10.79 12.90 20.52
CA ASN A 116 10.44 14.30 20.30
C ASN A 116 11.15 14.82 19.06
N LYS A 117 10.38 15.44 18.16
CA LYS A 117 10.94 16.06 16.97
C LYS A 117 11.68 17.35 17.34
N SER A 118 12.93 17.46 16.89
CA SER A 118 13.69 18.71 16.95
C SER A 118 13.13 19.75 15.97
N SER A 119 13.18 21.02 16.38
CA SER A 119 12.85 22.16 15.52
C SER A 119 13.76 22.21 14.29
N MET A 120 13.16 22.53 13.15
CA MET A 120 13.82 22.78 11.87
C MET A 120 13.89 24.27 11.54
N LYS A 121 13.57 25.15 12.50
CA LYS A 121 13.59 26.60 12.29
C LYS A 121 15.00 27.06 11.90
N GLY A 122 15.10 27.73 10.76
CA GLY A 122 16.37 28.17 10.18
C GLY A 122 17.19 27.05 9.50
N VAL A 123 16.71 25.80 9.51
CA VAL A 123 17.31 24.68 8.77
C VAL A 123 16.69 24.52 7.39
N LEU A 124 15.38 24.79 7.28
CA LEU A 124 14.61 24.74 6.04
C LEU A 124 14.36 26.16 5.52
N SER A 125 14.49 26.32 4.21
CA SER A 125 14.09 27.52 3.47
C SER A 125 12.61 27.48 3.08
N GLU A 126 12.06 28.60 2.59
CA GLU A 126 10.70 28.63 2.02
C GLU A 126 10.54 27.63 0.86
N ASP A 127 11.56 27.53 0.01
CA ASP A 127 11.59 26.57 -1.09
C ASP A 127 11.61 25.12 -0.59
N ASP A 128 12.31 24.83 0.52
CA ASP A 128 12.28 23.49 1.12
C ASP A 128 10.86 23.10 1.57
N TYR A 129 10.09 24.02 2.16
CA TYR A 129 8.71 23.76 2.55
C TYR A 129 7.81 23.50 1.35
N MET A 130 7.95 24.30 0.29
CA MET A 130 7.19 24.10 -0.95
C MET A 130 7.54 22.74 -1.59
N ASN A 131 8.82 22.43 -1.70
CA ASN A 131 9.30 21.15 -2.24
C ASN A 131 8.82 19.95 -1.41
N LEU A 132 8.87 20.02 -0.07
CA LEU A 132 8.31 18.97 0.79
C LEU A 132 6.80 18.83 0.65
N THR A 133 6.08 19.94 0.44
CA THR A 133 4.63 19.93 0.19
C THR A 133 4.33 19.16 -1.09
N THR A 134 5.00 19.52 -2.19
CA THR A 134 4.88 18.80 -3.47
C THR A 134 5.25 17.33 -3.34
N TYR A 135 6.32 17.00 -2.61
CA TYR A 135 6.73 15.62 -2.34
C TYR A 135 5.59 14.81 -1.71
N PHE A 136 4.97 15.31 -0.65
CA PHE A 136 3.90 14.58 0.05
C PHE A 136 2.61 14.49 -0.77
N MET A 137 2.25 15.54 -1.53
CA MET A 137 1.05 15.53 -2.39
C MET A 137 1.20 14.54 -3.56
N GLU A 138 2.36 14.52 -4.20
CA GLU A 138 2.63 13.66 -5.35
C GLU A 138 3.12 12.26 -4.96
N PHE A 139 3.31 12.01 -3.65
CA PHE A 139 3.87 10.77 -3.12
C PHE A 139 3.13 9.52 -3.61
N LYS A 140 1.79 9.51 -3.53
CA LYS A 140 0.98 8.36 -3.96
C LYS A 140 1.13 8.06 -5.46
N ASN A 141 1.38 9.09 -6.29
CA ASN A 141 1.53 8.95 -7.74
C ASN A 141 2.92 8.45 -8.14
N ASN A 142 3.91 8.57 -7.26
CA ASN A 142 5.32 8.31 -7.56
C ASN A 142 5.92 7.13 -6.80
N ILE A 143 5.19 6.49 -5.87
CA ILE A 143 5.61 5.22 -5.29
C ILE A 143 5.29 4.07 -6.24
N LYS A 144 6.21 3.11 -6.35
CA LYS A 144 5.99 1.91 -7.16
C LYS A 144 5.09 0.91 -6.47
N GLU A 145 4.32 0.17 -7.27
CA GLU A 145 3.41 -0.88 -6.79
C GLU A 145 4.14 -1.93 -5.93
N GLU A 146 5.40 -2.23 -6.24
CA GLU A 146 6.28 -3.13 -5.48
C GLU A 146 6.66 -2.63 -4.08
N ASP A 147 6.65 -1.31 -3.87
CA ASP A 147 6.81 -0.74 -2.53
C ASP A 147 5.50 -0.89 -1.75
N VAL A 148 4.34 -0.72 -2.41
CA VAL A 148 3.01 -0.73 -1.78
C VAL A 148 2.49 -2.12 -1.42
N TYR A 149 2.79 -3.10 -2.25
CA TYR A 149 2.33 -4.47 -2.10
C TYR A 149 3.50 -5.37 -1.74
N LYS A 150 3.25 -6.28 -0.78
CA LYS A 150 4.21 -7.33 -0.43
C LYS A 150 4.67 -8.05 -1.69
N GLN A 151 5.90 -8.56 -1.69
CA GLN A 151 6.38 -9.40 -2.78
C GLN A 151 5.36 -10.52 -3.07
N ALA A 152 5.09 -10.75 -4.36
CA ALA A 152 4.25 -11.87 -4.75
C ALA A 152 4.88 -13.16 -4.21
N LYS A 153 4.06 -14.08 -3.72
CA LYS A 153 4.55 -15.37 -3.18
C LYS A 153 5.38 -16.14 -4.22
N TYR A 154 5.08 -15.94 -5.49
CA TYR A 154 5.73 -16.59 -6.62
C TYR A 154 6.39 -15.54 -7.51
N SER A 155 7.62 -15.82 -7.92
CA SER A 155 8.32 -15.09 -8.98
C SER A 155 7.65 -15.31 -10.34
N LYS A 156 8.00 -14.47 -11.33
CA LYS A 156 7.51 -14.63 -12.71
C LYS A 156 7.85 -16.00 -13.30
N GLU A 157 9.02 -16.56 -12.96
CA GLU A 157 9.42 -17.88 -13.42
C GLU A 157 8.55 -18.99 -12.79
N GLU A 158 8.30 -18.91 -11.49
CA GLU A 158 7.42 -19.85 -10.79
C GLU A 158 5.98 -19.77 -11.29
N GLU A 159 5.48 -18.56 -11.59
CA GLU A 159 4.18 -18.37 -12.23
C GLU A 159 4.11 -19.09 -13.59
N GLN A 160 5.16 -18.97 -14.42
CA GLN A 160 5.22 -19.70 -15.70
C GLN A 160 5.26 -21.21 -15.52
N ASN A 161 5.97 -21.70 -14.49
CA ASN A 161 6.00 -23.12 -14.17
C ASN A 161 4.62 -23.62 -13.73
N ILE A 162 3.88 -22.84 -12.93
CA ILE A 162 2.50 -23.14 -12.54
C ILE A 162 1.58 -23.17 -13.76
N LEU A 163 1.67 -22.19 -14.66
CA LEU A 163 0.87 -22.13 -15.89
C LEU A 163 1.18 -23.31 -16.81
N THR A 164 2.45 -23.67 -16.97
CA THR A 164 2.89 -24.83 -17.76
C THR A 164 2.32 -26.12 -17.18
N LYS A 165 2.39 -26.30 -15.85
CA LYS A 165 1.78 -27.44 -15.17
C LYS A 165 0.27 -27.49 -15.39
N ALA A 166 -0.42 -26.36 -15.23
CA ALA A 166 -1.87 -26.26 -15.45
C ALA A 166 -2.26 -26.64 -16.89
N LYS A 167 -1.47 -26.22 -17.89
CA LYS A 167 -1.67 -26.61 -19.30
C LYS A 167 -1.45 -28.11 -19.52
N ASN A 168 -0.33 -28.65 -19.02
CA ASN A 168 0.04 -30.05 -19.21
C ASN A 168 -0.96 -31.01 -18.55
N GLU A 169 -1.48 -30.64 -17.38
CA GLU A 169 -2.49 -31.43 -16.66
C GLU A 169 -3.93 -31.11 -17.10
N ASN A 170 -4.12 -30.17 -18.03
CA ASN A 170 -5.42 -29.64 -18.44
C ASN A 170 -6.31 -29.21 -17.25
N LYS A 171 -5.70 -28.50 -16.30
CA LYS A 171 -6.35 -27.99 -15.08
C LYS A 171 -6.48 -26.48 -15.12
N LYS A 172 -7.51 -25.97 -14.45
CA LYS A 172 -7.64 -24.54 -14.15
C LYS A 172 -6.84 -24.19 -12.89
N ILE A 173 -6.72 -22.92 -12.56
CA ILE A 173 -6.00 -22.46 -11.36
C ILE A 173 -7.00 -21.81 -10.40
N ILE A 174 -6.88 -22.13 -9.12
CA ILE A 174 -7.58 -21.43 -8.04
C ILE A 174 -6.53 -20.76 -7.17
N VAL A 175 -6.61 -19.44 -7.05
CA VAL A 175 -5.83 -18.69 -6.06
C VAL A 175 -6.77 -18.36 -4.90
N TYR A 176 -6.44 -18.89 -3.73
CA TYR A 176 -7.16 -18.70 -2.48
C TYR A 176 -6.45 -17.63 -1.64
N ALA A 177 -7.04 -16.44 -1.55
CA ALA A 177 -6.60 -15.36 -0.68
C ALA A 177 -7.09 -15.63 0.76
N THR A 178 -6.16 -15.86 1.67
CA THR A 178 -6.39 -16.15 3.08
C THR A 178 -5.58 -15.20 3.98
N SER A 179 -5.82 -15.24 5.28
CA SER A 179 -5.07 -14.45 6.27
C SER A 179 -5.07 -15.20 7.60
N SER A 180 -3.99 -15.06 8.37
CA SER A 180 -3.82 -15.70 9.67
C SER A 180 -4.76 -15.16 10.75
N SER A 181 -5.21 -13.90 10.60
CA SER A 181 -6.17 -13.24 11.50
C SER A 181 -7.63 -13.51 11.10
N CYS A 182 -7.88 -14.03 9.91
CA CYS A 182 -9.23 -14.25 9.37
C CYS A 182 -9.93 -15.48 9.99
N TYR A 183 -10.95 -15.23 10.82
CA TYR A 183 -11.77 -16.29 11.44
C TYR A 183 -12.45 -17.20 10.41
N PHE A 184 -13.07 -16.62 9.38
CA PHE A 184 -13.79 -17.37 8.34
C PHE A 184 -12.86 -18.21 7.46
N CYS A 185 -11.59 -17.82 7.33
CA CYS A 185 -10.57 -18.59 6.63
C CYS A 185 -10.23 -19.87 7.42
N LYS A 186 -9.96 -19.73 8.73
CA LYS A 186 -9.75 -20.89 9.63
C LYS A 186 -10.95 -21.84 9.62
N LYS A 187 -12.17 -21.29 9.52
CA LYS A 187 -13.39 -22.08 9.39
C LYS A 187 -13.42 -22.89 8.08
N MET A 188 -13.12 -22.25 6.94
CA MET A 188 -13.00 -22.95 5.64
C MET A 188 -11.96 -24.06 5.71
N ASP A 189 -10.78 -23.78 6.26
CA ASP A 189 -9.69 -24.76 6.39
C ASP A 189 -10.15 -26.00 7.17
N LYS A 190 -10.85 -25.78 8.30
CA LYS A 190 -11.29 -26.85 9.19
C LYS A 190 -12.49 -27.63 8.65
N GLU A 191 -13.48 -26.95 8.07
CA GLU A 191 -14.80 -27.54 7.75
C GLU A 191 -14.96 -27.92 6.27
N VAL A 192 -14.18 -27.31 5.37
CA VAL A 192 -14.32 -27.51 3.92
C VAL A 192 -13.09 -28.18 3.33
N PHE A 193 -11.89 -27.66 3.56
CA PHE A 193 -10.68 -28.20 2.94
C PHE A 193 -10.17 -29.50 3.57
N THR A 194 -10.66 -29.90 4.75
CA THR A 194 -10.38 -31.23 5.32
C THR A 194 -11.18 -32.33 4.64
N ASP A 195 -12.29 -32.00 3.97
CA ASP A 195 -13.22 -32.95 3.38
C ASP A 195 -12.62 -33.67 2.16
N ASN A 196 -12.82 -34.99 2.09
CA ASN A 196 -12.23 -35.84 1.07
C ASN A 196 -12.83 -35.61 -0.34
N GLU A 197 -14.09 -35.19 -0.44
CA GLU A 197 -14.71 -34.90 -1.74
C GLU A 197 -14.15 -33.59 -2.31
N ILE A 198 -14.01 -32.56 -1.47
CA ILE A 198 -13.37 -31.29 -1.83
C ILE A 198 -11.94 -31.52 -2.30
N LYS A 199 -11.13 -32.27 -1.55
CA LYS A 199 -9.74 -32.59 -1.94
C LYS A 199 -9.69 -33.26 -3.31
N LYS A 200 -10.54 -34.27 -3.55
CA LYS A 200 -10.60 -34.96 -4.85
C LYS A 200 -11.01 -34.03 -5.98
N LEU A 201 -11.96 -33.12 -5.77
CA LEU A 201 -12.39 -32.16 -6.79
C LEU A 201 -11.30 -31.14 -7.11
N LEU A 202 -10.60 -30.64 -6.08
CA LEU A 202 -9.46 -29.74 -6.23
C LEU A 202 -8.33 -30.43 -6.98
N GLU A 203 -7.86 -31.58 -6.50
CA GLU A 203 -6.76 -32.35 -7.11
C GLU A 203 -7.04 -32.74 -8.57
N LYS A 204 -8.29 -33.10 -8.89
CA LYS A 204 -8.65 -33.56 -10.23
C LYS A 204 -8.69 -32.43 -11.25
N ASN A 205 -9.20 -31.25 -10.88
CA ASN A 205 -9.56 -30.22 -11.86
C ASN A 205 -8.72 -28.93 -11.74
N TYR A 206 -8.01 -28.74 -10.64
CA TYR A 206 -7.40 -27.46 -10.31
C TYR A 206 -5.94 -27.58 -9.83
N ILE A 207 -5.15 -26.55 -10.16
CA ILE A 207 -3.97 -26.18 -9.40
C ILE A 207 -4.41 -25.20 -8.32
N PHE A 208 -4.51 -25.67 -7.08
CA PHE A 208 -4.98 -24.88 -5.94
C PHE A 208 -3.80 -24.24 -5.19
N ILE A 209 -3.84 -22.92 -5.00
CA ILE A 209 -2.74 -22.14 -4.41
C ILE A 209 -3.30 -21.23 -3.31
N ALA A 210 -2.83 -21.39 -2.08
CA ALA A 210 -3.15 -20.51 -0.97
C ALA A 210 -2.11 -19.38 -0.81
N ILE A 211 -2.59 -18.14 -0.76
CA ILE A 211 -1.81 -16.93 -0.54
C ILE A 211 -2.24 -16.30 0.78
N ASP A 212 -1.31 -16.27 1.73
CA ASP A 212 -1.47 -15.51 2.96
C ASP A 212 -1.27 -14.03 2.68
N MET A 213 -2.36 -13.28 2.66
CA MET A 213 -2.39 -11.84 2.39
C MET A 213 -1.74 -11.03 3.50
N ASP A 214 -1.47 -11.62 4.67
CA ASP A 214 -0.67 -11.00 5.73
C ASP A 214 0.82 -11.04 5.42
N LYS A 215 1.25 -11.87 4.44
CA LYS A 215 2.67 -12.11 4.14
C LYS A 215 3.07 -11.90 2.69
N ASN A 216 2.15 -12.02 1.74
CA ASN A 216 2.45 -11.92 0.32
C ASN A 216 1.34 -11.15 -0.43
N SER A 217 1.64 -10.66 -1.64
CA SER A 217 0.62 -10.22 -2.58
C SER A 217 0.14 -11.38 -3.47
N LEU A 218 -0.99 -11.15 -4.16
CA LEU A 218 -1.52 -12.14 -5.09
C LEU A 218 -0.66 -12.24 -6.36
N PRO A 219 -0.39 -13.46 -6.86
CA PRO A 219 0.29 -13.67 -8.13
C PRO A 219 -0.61 -13.34 -9.32
N PHE A 220 -0.09 -13.48 -10.54
CA PHE A 220 -0.83 -13.42 -11.80
C PHE A 220 -1.52 -12.08 -12.08
N ASP A 221 -0.97 -10.99 -11.53
CA ASP A 221 -1.55 -9.64 -11.57
C ASP A 221 -2.96 -9.57 -10.96
N LEU A 222 -3.34 -10.51 -10.08
CA LEU A 222 -4.66 -10.55 -9.43
C LEU A 222 -4.82 -9.47 -8.36
N GLN A 223 -3.72 -8.84 -7.93
CA GLN A 223 -3.73 -7.83 -6.88
C GLN A 223 -4.67 -6.66 -7.20
N LYS A 224 -4.80 -6.29 -8.48
CA LYS A 224 -5.71 -5.23 -8.96
C LYS A 224 -7.20 -5.60 -8.85
N GLU A 225 -7.52 -6.89 -8.87
CA GLU A 225 -8.89 -7.42 -8.79
C GLU A 225 -9.32 -7.69 -7.33
N TYR A 226 -8.38 -7.52 -6.40
CA TYR A 226 -8.59 -7.90 -5.01
C TYR A 226 -9.36 -6.83 -4.24
N LYS A 227 -10.60 -7.15 -3.91
CA LYS A 227 -11.52 -6.33 -3.10
C LYS A 227 -11.15 -6.26 -1.61
N ARG A 228 -9.95 -6.70 -1.21
CA ARG A 228 -9.42 -6.67 0.17
C ARG A 228 -10.28 -7.43 1.19
N VAL A 229 -10.94 -8.50 0.76
CA VAL A 229 -11.76 -9.37 1.61
C VAL A 229 -11.16 -10.77 1.64
N THR A 230 -10.89 -11.31 2.83
CA THR A 230 -10.58 -12.73 3.02
C THR A 230 -11.73 -13.44 3.74
N PRO A 231 -12.01 -14.72 3.42
CA PRO A 231 -11.42 -15.48 2.32
C PRO A 231 -11.92 -14.98 0.94
N SER A 232 -11.11 -15.13 -0.12
CA SER A 232 -11.56 -14.91 -1.50
C SER A 232 -10.92 -15.94 -2.44
N PHE A 233 -11.69 -16.40 -3.43
CA PHE A 233 -11.26 -17.39 -4.42
C PHE A 233 -11.25 -16.78 -5.82
N PHE A 234 -10.10 -16.82 -6.48
CA PHE A 234 -9.95 -16.38 -7.86
C PHE A 234 -9.81 -17.61 -8.75
N PHE A 235 -10.68 -17.74 -9.74
CA PHE A 235 -10.66 -18.85 -10.70
C PHE A 235 -10.05 -18.35 -12.01
N LEU A 236 -8.95 -18.96 -12.43
CA LEU A 236 -8.26 -18.62 -13.66
C LEU A 236 -8.25 -19.82 -14.60
N ASN A 237 -8.25 -19.54 -15.90
CA ASN A 237 -7.91 -20.58 -16.87
C ASN A 237 -6.39 -20.87 -16.89
N ASN A 238 -6.00 -21.89 -17.64
CA ASN A 238 -4.59 -22.28 -17.82
C ASN A 238 -3.74 -21.25 -18.61
N ASN A 239 -4.31 -20.11 -19.01
CA ASN A 239 -3.63 -18.99 -19.68
C ASN A 239 -3.61 -17.72 -18.80
N LYS A 240 -3.74 -17.85 -17.48
CA LYS A 240 -3.71 -16.72 -16.52
C LYS A 240 -4.92 -15.76 -16.63
N LYS A 241 -5.92 -16.06 -17.45
CA LYS A 241 -7.11 -15.21 -17.55
C LYS A 241 -8.01 -15.47 -16.35
N LEU A 242 -8.28 -14.44 -15.55
CA LEU A 242 -9.31 -14.47 -14.52
C LEU A 242 -10.69 -14.73 -15.17
N LEU A 243 -11.36 -15.78 -14.73
CA LEU A 243 -12.70 -16.16 -15.16
C LEU A 243 -13.75 -15.57 -14.25
N THR A 244 -13.56 -15.72 -12.93
CA THR A 244 -14.48 -15.23 -11.91
C THR A 244 -13.81 -15.17 -10.54
N GLN A 245 -14.47 -14.50 -9.60
CA GLN A 245 -14.06 -14.35 -8.22
C GLN A 245 -15.23 -14.63 -7.27
N TYR A 246 -14.99 -15.44 -6.24
CA TYR A 246 -15.94 -15.71 -5.17
C TYR A 246 -15.39 -15.19 -3.84
N PRO A 247 -15.82 -14.02 -3.36
CA PRO A 247 -15.45 -13.53 -2.03
C PRO A 247 -16.25 -14.26 -0.94
N GLY A 248 -15.69 -14.32 0.26
CA GLY A 248 -16.32 -14.89 1.44
C GLY A 248 -16.08 -16.38 1.65
N ALA A 249 -16.57 -16.87 2.78
CA ALA A 249 -16.52 -18.29 3.13
C ALA A 249 -17.80 -18.99 2.66
N TRP A 250 -17.66 -20.26 2.30
CA TRP A 250 -18.71 -21.08 1.70
C TRP A 250 -18.90 -22.33 2.54
N LYS A 251 -20.12 -22.85 2.62
CA LYS A 251 -20.34 -24.18 3.21
C LYS A 251 -19.84 -25.23 2.22
N LYS A 252 -19.59 -26.44 2.72
CA LYS A 252 -19.09 -27.57 1.90
C LYS A 252 -19.88 -27.74 0.61
N ASN A 253 -21.20 -27.85 0.67
CA ASN A 253 -22.03 -28.13 -0.51
C ASN A 253 -21.99 -26.97 -1.51
N ASP A 254 -22.10 -25.73 -1.04
CA ASP A 254 -21.99 -24.55 -1.90
C ASP A 254 -20.62 -24.48 -2.59
N PHE A 255 -19.56 -24.81 -1.85
CA PHE A 255 -18.21 -24.82 -2.42
C PHE A 255 -18.02 -25.96 -3.43
N ILE A 256 -18.66 -27.12 -3.24
CA ILE A 256 -18.72 -28.19 -4.25
C ILE A 256 -19.36 -27.68 -5.54
N ASP A 257 -20.47 -26.96 -5.43
CA ASP A 257 -21.20 -26.45 -6.60
C ASP A 257 -20.35 -25.40 -7.34
N ILE A 258 -19.70 -24.48 -6.61
CA ILE A 258 -18.72 -23.54 -7.17
C ILE A 258 -17.61 -24.27 -7.93
N LEU A 259 -17.04 -25.34 -7.37
CA LEU A 259 -16.00 -26.14 -8.04
C LEU A 259 -16.51 -26.89 -9.27
N LYS A 260 -17.80 -27.24 -9.33
CA LYS A 260 -18.38 -27.93 -10.50
C LYS A 260 -18.69 -26.95 -11.61
N GLU A 261 -19.26 -25.79 -11.30
CA GLU A 261 -19.59 -24.73 -12.25
C GLU A 261 -18.35 -24.19 -12.97
N ASN A 262 -17.21 -24.18 -12.28
CA ASN A 262 -15.99 -23.58 -12.78
C ASN A 262 -14.98 -24.60 -13.30
N LYS A 263 -15.34 -25.88 -13.46
CA LYS A 263 -14.42 -26.93 -13.95
C LYS A 263 -13.95 -26.67 -15.37
#